data_AF-A0A7K8YIY9-F1
#
_entry.id   AF-A0A7K8YIY9-F1
#
_cell.length_a   1.000
_cell.length_b   1.000
_cell.length_c   1.000
_cell.angle_alpha   90.00
_cell.angle_beta   90.00
_cell.angle_gamma   90.00
#
_symmetry.space_group_name_H-M   'P 1'
#
loop_
_entity.id
_entity.type
_entity.pdbx_description
1 polymer ?
#
loop_
_entity_poly.entity_id
_entity_poly.type
_entity_poly.pdbx_seq_one_letter_code
_entity_poly.pdbx_strand_id
1 'polypeptide(L)'
;QVFSSVTSVLDMSVFKAQFVLEDLVEEMKRQSKDLSFGPLQPNGHIAVQGSFPAIKVLTDFLLLKAKPLSEKENTKENKSPWRLRTRRLQEHRSPVETKNSVGDAQGEKQVVVLDTDIYHYMKQFFPNIFQKDGVVISGVTDGDITTVCVGSAGKARAGQVSNVKRDIEDWSMKLHSFLRKERISFKEHSRDERHRYKRACERLKPHYPEVLVMPYDTHIEVIGNSSDIYKFTKEV
;
A
#
# COMPACT_ATOMS: atom_id res chain seq x y z
N GLN A 1 16.50 -7.72 4.66
CA GLN A 1 15.12 -8.19 4.37
C GLN A 1 14.54 -7.33 3.26
N VAL A 2 13.74 -7.92 2.36
CA VAL A 2 12.95 -7.20 1.34
C VAL A 2 11.60 -6.85 1.98
N PHE A 3 11.02 -5.70 1.64
CA PHE A 3 9.68 -5.31 2.11
C PHE A 3 8.61 -6.33 1.73
N SER A 4 7.43 -6.21 2.36
CA SER A 4 6.35 -7.17 2.22
C SER A 4 5.96 -7.42 0.76
N SER A 5 5.77 -8.71 0.43
CA SER A 5 5.19 -9.16 -0.83
C SER A 5 3.86 -9.82 -0.54
N VAL A 6 2.88 -9.60 -1.41
CA VAL A 6 1.55 -10.17 -1.33
C VAL A 6 1.28 -11.06 -2.52
N THR A 7 0.47 -12.08 -2.31
CA THR A 7 -0.02 -12.97 -3.36
C THR A 7 -1.49 -12.70 -3.60
N SER A 8 -1.86 -12.43 -4.85
CA SER A 8 -3.24 -12.23 -5.29
C SER A 8 -3.60 -13.27 -6.35
N VAL A 9 -4.85 -13.70 -6.36
CA VAL A 9 -5.39 -14.57 -7.40
C VAL A 9 -6.25 -13.72 -8.33
N LEU A 10 -5.91 -13.72 -9.61
CA LEU A 10 -6.65 -13.00 -10.65
C LEU A 10 -7.50 -13.98 -11.44
N ASP A 11 -8.76 -13.63 -11.65
CA ASP A 11 -9.65 -14.32 -12.59
C ASP A 11 -9.53 -13.68 -13.97
N MET A 12 -8.83 -14.36 -14.88
CA MET A 12 -8.63 -13.92 -16.26
C MET A 12 -9.77 -14.36 -17.18
N SER A 13 -10.70 -15.18 -16.70
CA SER A 13 -11.81 -15.69 -17.52
C SER A 13 -12.67 -14.56 -18.09
N VAL A 14 -12.75 -13.42 -17.38
CA VAL A 14 -13.47 -12.21 -17.80
C VAL A 14 -12.95 -11.60 -19.10
N PHE A 15 -11.70 -11.88 -19.49
CA PHE A 15 -11.08 -11.36 -20.71
C PHE A 15 -11.21 -12.31 -21.92
N LYS A 16 -11.66 -13.56 -21.73
CA LYS A 16 -11.72 -14.60 -22.78
C LYS A 16 -12.54 -14.20 -24.00
N ALA A 17 -13.52 -13.31 -23.82
CA ALA A 17 -14.38 -12.85 -24.91
C ALA A 17 -13.67 -11.93 -25.93
N GLN A 18 -12.54 -11.32 -25.54
CA GLN A 18 -11.83 -10.34 -26.37
C GLN A 18 -10.34 -10.62 -26.55
N PHE A 19 -9.74 -11.39 -25.64
CA PHE A 19 -8.30 -11.63 -25.62
C PHE A 19 -8.00 -13.13 -25.55
N VAL A 20 -6.92 -13.54 -26.21
CA VAL A 20 -6.25 -14.81 -25.95
C VAL A 20 -5.56 -14.67 -24.60
N LEU A 21 -5.88 -15.56 -23.64
CA LEU A 21 -5.43 -15.39 -22.27
C LEU A 21 -3.91 -15.53 -22.14
N GLU A 22 -3.34 -16.44 -22.91
CA GLU A 22 -1.90 -16.68 -22.95
C GLU A 22 -1.14 -15.42 -23.39
N ASP A 23 -1.61 -14.76 -24.44
CA ASP A 23 -1.00 -13.51 -24.94
C ASP A 23 -1.13 -12.36 -23.93
N LEU A 24 -2.30 -12.24 -23.27
CA LEU A 24 -2.52 -11.23 -22.24
C LEU A 24 -1.60 -11.46 -21.03
N VAL A 25 -1.41 -12.72 -20.61
CA VAL A 25 -0.50 -13.08 -19.53
C VAL A 25 0.95 -12.76 -19.90
N GLU A 26 1.38 -13.03 -21.13
CA GLU A 26 2.73 -12.65 -21.59
C GLU A 26 2.92 -11.13 -21.66
N GLU A 27 1.89 -10.38 -22.07
CA GLU A 27 1.91 -8.92 -22.00
C GLU A 27 2.03 -8.41 -20.56
N MET A 28 1.28 -9.00 -19.61
CA MET A 28 1.36 -8.67 -18.19
C MET A 28 2.77 -8.88 -17.62
N LYS A 29 3.39 -10.03 -17.92
CA LYS A 29 4.77 -10.35 -17.53
C LYS A 29 5.77 -9.33 -18.10
N ARG A 30 5.59 -8.91 -19.35
CA ARG A 30 6.46 -7.92 -19.99
C ARG A 30 6.34 -6.53 -19.35
N GLN A 31 5.12 -6.13 -18.98
CA GLN A 31 4.86 -4.83 -18.36
C GLN A 31 5.27 -4.78 -16.88
N SER A 32 5.10 -5.87 -16.15
CA SER A 32 5.30 -5.93 -14.69
C SER A 32 6.45 -6.87 -14.32
N LYS A 33 7.68 -6.45 -14.60
CA LYS A 33 8.89 -7.27 -14.32
C LYS A 33 9.13 -7.54 -12.84
N ASP A 34 8.57 -6.70 -11.97
CA ASP A 34 8.69 -6.83 -10.51
C ASP A 34 7.65 -7.79 -9.91
N LEU A 35 6.81 -8.41 -10.74
CA LEU A 35 5.81 -9.40 -10.33
C LEU A 35 6.21 -10.80 -10.77
N SER A 36 5.96 -11.77 -9.89
CA SER A 36 6.06 -13.20 -10.18
C SER A 36 4.68 -13.74 -10.55
N PHE A 37 4.60 -14.48 -11.64
CA PHE A 37 3.36 -15.04 -12.16
C PHE A 37 3.40 -16.56 -12.07
N GLY A 38 2.39 -17.14 -11.44
CA GLY A 38 2.14 -18.58 -11.44
C GLY A 38 1.60 -19.08 -12.79
N PRO A 39 1.37 -20.39 -12.92
CA PRO A 39 0.79 -20.96 -14.13
C PRO A 39 -0.67 -20.50 -14.30
N LEU A 40 -1.07 -20.23 -15.55
CA LEU A 40 -2.48 -20.02 -15.89
C LEU A 40 -3.23 -21.35 -15.75
N GLN A 41 -4.19 -21.38 -14.84
CA GLN A 41 -4.99 -22.57 -14.60
C GLN A 41 -6.09 -22.74 -15.67
N PRO A 42 -6.58 -23.96 -15.93
CA PRO A 42 -7.64 -24.21 -16.92
C PRO A 42 -8.94 -23.44 -16.63
N ASN A 43 -9.21 -23.17 -15.35
CA ASN A 43 -10.35 -22.36 -14.90
C ASN A 43 -10.16 -20.85 -15.16
N GLY A 44 -9.07 -20.42 -15.80
CA GLY A 44 -8.76 -19.02 -16.08
C GLY A 44 -8.13 -18.25 -14.91
N HIS A 45 -7.79 -18.90 -13.80
CA HIS A 45 -7.16 -18.22 -12.66
C HIS A 45 -5.65 -18.22 -12.76
N ILE A 46 -5.01 -17.17 -12.27
CA ILE A 46 -3.56 -17.07 -12.16
C ILE A 46 -3.18 -16.45 -10.81
N ALA A 47 -2.19 -17.05 -10.14
CA ALA A 47 -1.59 -16.47 -8.94
C ALA A 47 -0.51 -15.46 -9.33
N VAL A 48 -0.52 -14.28 -8.71
CA VAL A 48 0.47 -13.22 -8.93
C VAL A 48 1.02 -12.79 -7.58
N GLN A 49 2.34 -12.76 -7.46
CA GLN A 49 3.04 -12.34 -6.25
C GLN A 49 3.88 -11.10 -6.53
N GLY A 50 3.84 -10.14 -5.62
CA GLY A 50 4.75 -8.99 -5.64
C GLY A 50 4.38 -7.94 -4.62
N SER A 51 4.98 -6.76 -4.72
CA SER A 51 4.69 -5.65 -3.80
C SER A 51 3.34 -5.01 -4.08
N PHE A 52 2.75 -4.34 -3.08
CA PHE A 52 1.50 -3.60 -3.25
C PHE A 52 1.55 -2.60 -4.42
N PRO A 53 2.60 -1.78 -4.59
CA PRO A 53 2.70 -0.88 -5.74
C PRO A 53 2.69 -1.62 -7.08
N ALA A 54 3.39 -2.75 -7.19
CA ALA A 54 3.45 -3.53 -8.42
C ALA A 54 2.08 -4.17 -8.75
N ILE A 55 1.38 -4.71 -7.75
CA ILE A 55 0.01 -5.24 -7.93
C ILE A 55 -0.96 -4.13 -8.34
N LYS A 56 -0.82 -2.92 -7.79
CA LYS A 56 -1.64 -1.79 -8.19
C LYS A 56 -1.43 -1.42 -9.66
N VAL A 57 -0.18 -1.35 -10.12
CA VAL A 57 0.14 -1.08 -11.54
C VAL A 57 -0.49 -2.13 -12.45
N LEU A 58 -0.41 -3.41 -12.06
CA LEU A 58 -1.08 -4.48 -12.80
C LEU A 58 -2.60 -4.30 -12.83
N THR A 59 -3.19 -3.90 -11.71
CA THR A 59 -4.63 -3.64 -11.62
C THR A 59 -5.05 -2.50 -12.55
N ASP A 60 -4.32 -1.39 -12.56
CA ASP A 60 -4.58 -0.25 -13.45
C ASP A 60 -4.45 -0.65 -14.93
N PHE A 61 -3.46 -1.48 -15.28
CA PHE A 61 -3.32 -2.05 -16.62
C PHE A 61 -4.52 -2.92 -17.02
N LEU A 62 -4.96 -3.82 -16.14
CA LEU A 62 -6.10 -4.70 -16.41
C LEU A 62 -7.41 -3.90 -16.54
N LEU A 63 -7.58 -2.85 -15.73
CA LEU A 63 -8.73 -1.95 -15.86
C LEU A 63 -8.75 -1.25 -17.22
N LEU A 64 -7.59 -0.84 -17.74
CA LEU A 64 -7.49 -0.26 -19.09
C LEU A 64 -7.87 -1.27 -20.18
N LYS A 65 -7.43 -2.53 -20.05
CA LYS A 65 -7.82 -3.61 -20.97
C LYS A 65 -9.31 -3.97 -20.86
N ALA A 66 -9.93 -3.70 -19.71
CA ALA A 66 -11.33 -4.00 -19.47
C ALA A 66 -12.31 -2.92 -20.00
N LYS A 67 -11.87 -1.67 -20.20
CA LYS A 67 -12.76 -0.59 -20.71
C LYS A 67 -13.50 -0.95 -22.02
N PRO A 68 -12.86 -1.55 -23.03
CA PRO A 68 -13.54 -2.00 -24.25
C PRO A 68 -14.55 -3.14 -24.06
N LEU A 69 -14.51 -3.86 -22.93
CA LEU A 69 -15.52 -4.88 -22.59
C LEU A 69 -16.84 -4.21 -22.20
N SER A 70 -16.77 -3.15 -21.39
CA SER A 70 -17.94 -2.43 -20.88
C SER A 70 -18.70 -1.68 -21.99
N GLU A 71 -17.99 -1.10 -22.96
CA GLU A 71 -18.62 -0.34 -24.06
C GLU A 71 -19.40 -1.23 -25.03
N LYS A 72 -18.96 -2.49 -25.24
CA LYS A 72 -19.68 -3.45 -26.09
C LYS A 72 -20.94 -4.01 -25.44
N GLU A 73 -20.99 -4.04 -24.11
CA GLU A 73 -22.16 -4.52 -23.34
C GLU A 73 -23.27 -3.47 -23.30
N ASN A 74 -22.93 -2.18 -23.33
CA ASN A 74 -23.90 -1.06 -23.30
C ASN A 74 -24.80 -0.91 -24.55
N THR A 75 -24.60 -1.73 -25.59
CA THR A 75 -25.48 -1.74 -26.79
C THR A 75 -26.63 -2.75 -26.64
N LYS A 76 -26.62 -3.60 -25.60
CA LYS A 76 -27.70 -4.54 -25.32
C LYS A 76 -28.03 -4.53 -23.83
N GLU A 77 -29.22 -4.02 -23.52
CA GLU A 77 -29.89 -4.01 -22.21
C GLU A 77 -29.59 -2.86 -21.23
N ASN A 78 -30.46 -1.87 -21.32
CA ASN A 78 -31.08 -1.18 -20.18
C ASN A 78 -31.34 -2.15 -19.01
N LYS A 79 -30.50 -2.11 -17.95
CA LYS A 79 -30.86 -2.16 -16.51
C LYS A 79 -29.60 -2.02 -15.64
N SER A 80 -29.65 -1.02 -14.77
CA SER A 80 -28.60 -0.47 -13.90
C SER A 80 -28.18 -1.39 -12.72
N PRO A 81 -27.26 -0.99 -11.81
CA PRO A 81 -25.83 -1.29 -11.85
C PRO A 81 -25.32 -2.04 -10.60
N TRP A 82 -24.31 -2.87 -10.78
CA TRP A 82 -23.59 -3.55 -9.69
C TRP A 82 -22.88 -2.54 -8.79
N ARG A 83 -23.53 -2.14 -7.69
CA ARG A 83 -22.84 -1.56 -6.52
C ARG A 83 -22.16 -2.69 -5.76
N LEU A 84 -20.84 -2.61 -5.59
CA LEU A 84 -20.08 -3.46 -4.68
C LEU A 84 -20.73 -3.46 -3.29
N ARG A 85 -21.40 -4.56 -2.94
CA ARG A 85 -21.94 -4.79 -1.60
C ARG A 85 -20.80 -5.34 -0.72
N THR A 86 -20.15 -4.44 0.01
CA THR A 86 -19.39 -4.81 1.21
C THR A 86 -20.37 -5.28 2.28
N ARG A 87 -20.39 -6.59 2.51
CA ARG A 87 -21.22 -7.26 3.52
C ARG A 87 -20.69 -6.90 4.91
N ARG A 88 -21.29 -5.88 5.56
CA ARG A 88 -21.17 -5.71 7.02
C ARG A 88 -22.13 -6.69 7.70
N LEU A 89 -21.58 -7.54 8.55
CA LEU A 89 -22.35 -8.37 9.48
C LEU A 89 -22.87 -7.44 10.60
N GLN A 90 -24.19 -7.23 10.65
CA GLN A 90 -24.87 -6.56 11.76
C GLN A 90 -25.57 -7.62 12.61
N GLU A 91 -25.24 -7.65 13.91
CA GLU A 91 -26.06 -8.27 14.94
C GLU A 91 -27.05 -7.25 15.54
N HIS A 92 -28.21 -7.79 15.90
CA HIS A 92 -29.47 -7.15 16.25
C HIS A 92 -29.48 -6.32 17.56
N ARG A 93 -30.15 -5.15 17.56
CA ARG A 93 -31.45 -4.89 18.26
C ARG A 93 -31.92 -3.42 18.09
N SER A 94 -33.20 -3.27 17.73
CA SER A 94 -33.99 -2.05 17.44
C SER A 94 -34.52 -1.31 18.70
N PRO A 95 -35.45 -0.31 18.62
CA PRO A 95 -35.46 0.95 17.84
C PRO A 95 -35.91 2.18 18.70
N VAL A 96 -35.50 3.40 18.34
CA VAL A 96 -36.37 4.61 18.47
C VAL A 96 -36.04 5.57 17.32
N GLU A 97 -37.08 5.95 16.58
CA GLU A 97 -37.07 6.93 15.50
C GLU A 97 -36.78 8.34 16.02
N THR A 98 -35.89 9.09 15.36
CA THR A 98 -36.19 10.50 15.06
C THR A 98 -35.47 10.91 13.78
N LYS A 99 -36.28 11.33 12.80
CA LYS A 99 -35.88 11.99 11.57
C LYS A 99 -35.01 13.21 11.89
N ASN A 100 -33.92 13.42 11.14
CA ASN A 100 -33.59 14.70 10.52
C ASN A 100 -32.46 14.51 9.49
N SER A 101 -32.75 14.97 8.28
CA SER A 101 -31.88 15.04 7.11
C SER A 101 -30.67 15.93 7.36
N VAL A 102 -29.46 15.39 7.20
CA VAL A 102 -28.27 16.18 6.88
C VAL A 102 -27.70 15.59 5.61
N GLY A 103 -27.61 16.44 4.60
CA GLY A 103 -27.13 16.11 3.27
C GLY A 103 -25.75 15.46 3.33
N ASP A 104 -25.67 14.38 2.56
CA ASP A 104 -24.49 13.57 2.29
C ASP A 104 -23.43 14.40 1.54
N ALA A 105 -22.70 15.24 2.28
CA ALA A 105 -21.42 15.81 1.83
C ALA A 105 -20.29 14.93 2.36
N GLN A 106 -20.35 13.64 2.07
CA GLN A 106 -19.23 12.74 2.30
C GLN A 106 -18.12 13.10 1.31
N GLY A 107 -17.33 14.10 1.69
CA GLY A 107 -16.22 14.62 0.88
C GLY A 107 -15.31 13.50 0.39
N GLU A 108 -14.69 13.73 -0.77
CA GLU A 108 -13.79 12.78 -1.45
C GLU A 108 -12.81 12.14 -0.46
N LYS A 109 -13.02 10.86 -0.14
CA LYS A 109 -12.16 10.03 0.70
C LYS A 109 -11.54 8.96 -0.19
N GLN A 110 -10.22 8.89 -0.18
CA GLN A 110 -9.45 7.89 -0.92
C GLN A 110 -8.58 7.08 0.03
N VAL A 111 -8.22 5.87 -0.37
CA VAL A 111 -7.45 4.92 0.43
C VAL A 111 -6.21 4.49 -0.33
N VAL A 112 -5.09 4.35 0.38
CA VAL A 112 -3.83 3.76 -0.07
C VAL A 112 -3.44 2.66 0.90
N VAL A 113 -2.96 1.53 0.39
CA VAL A 113 -2.40 0.44 1.19
C VAL A 113 -0.89 0.44 1.01
N LEU A 114 -0.16 0.47 2.11
CA LEU A 114 1.30 0.58 2.14
C LEU A 114 1.90 -0.53 2.98
N ASP A 115 3.14 -0.89 2.67
CA ASP A 115 4.02 -1.57 3.63
C ASP A 115 4.26 -0.66 4.85
N THR A 116 4.17 -1.22 6.06
CA THR A 116 4.28 -0.46 7.31
C THR A 116 5.65 0.22 7.47
N ASP A 117 6.73 -0.43 7.07
CA ASP A 117 8.07 0.14 7.16
C ASP A 117 8.22 1.32 6.20
N ILE A 118 7.67 1.20 4.99
CA ILE A 118 7.64 2.30 4.01
C ILE A 118 6.81 3.47 4.54
N TYR A 119 5.63 3.20 5.13
CA TYR A 119 4.80 4.24 5.74
C TYR A 119 5.57 5.02 6.82
N HIS A 120 6.24 4.31 7.74
CA HIS A 120 7.04 4.93 8.80
C HIS A 120 8.21 5.75 8.24
N TYR A 121 8.91 5.21 7.24
CA TYR A 121 10.00 5.92 6.57
C TYR A 121 9.51 7.21 5.91
N MET A 122 8.41 7.14 5.17
CA MET A 122 7.81 8.31 4.52
C MET A 122 7.38 9.36 5.54
N LYS A 123 6.74 8.94 6.64
CA LYS A 123 6.27 9.85 7.69
C LYS A 123 7.41 10.59 8.38
N GLN A 124 8.57 9.94 8.55
CA GLN A 124 9.75 10.51 9.18
C GLN A 124 10.48 11.49 8.25
N PHE A 125 10.76 11.09 7.00
CA PHE A 125 11.68 11.81 6.12
C PHE A 125 10.99 12.68 5.05
N PHE A 126 9.70 12.42 4.77
CA PHE A 126 8.91 13.18 3.80
C PHE A 126 7.59 13.68 4.43
N PRO A 127 7.64 14.40 5.56
CA PRO A 127 6.43 14.85 6.28
C PRO A 127 5.57 15.79 5.43
N ASN A 128 6.16 16.49 4.46
CA ASN A 128 5.49 17.38 3.51
C ASN A 128 4.47 16.67 2.60
N ILE A 129 4.61 15.36 2.37
CA ILE A 129 3.60 14.56 1.65
C ILE A 129 2.35 14.42 2.52
N PHE A 130 2.52 14.30 3.84
CA PHE A 130 1.43 14.07 4.77
C PHE A 130 0.81 15.34 5.34
N GLN A 131 1.49 16.48 5.20
CA GLN A 131 1.08 17.78 5.74
C GLN A 131 0.69 18.73 4.60
N LYS A 132 -0.50 18.50 4.03
CA LYS A 132 -1.03 19.32 2.93
C LYS A 132 -2.27 20.07 3.40
N ASP A 133 -2.28 21.38 3.19
CA ASP A 133 -3.37 22.25 3.63
C ASP A 133 -4.72 21.80 3.08
N GLY A 134 -5.71 21.71 3.95
CA GLY A 134 -7.06 21.28 3.59
C GLY A 134 -7.24 19.78 3.37
N VAL A 135 -6.19 18.96 3.56
CA VAL A 135 -6.26 17.50 3.46
C VAL A 135 -6.07 16.88 4.85
N VAL A 136 -6.93 15.91 5.18
CA VAL A 136 -6.81 15.08 6.38
C VAL A 136 -6.24 13.73 5.97
N ILE A 137 -5.18 13.28 6.65
CA ILE A 137 -4.58 11.97 6.42
C ILE A 137 -4.53 11.21 7.73
N SER A 138 -4.96 9.96 7.71
CA SER A 138 -4.93 9.06 8.86
C SER A 138 -4.43 7.69 8.41
N GLY A 139 -3.66 7.01 9.26
CA GLY A 139 -3.12 5.68 8.99
C GLY A 139 -3.58 4.70 10.07
N VAL A 140 -4.01 3.51 9.67
CA VAL A 140 -4.28 2.38 10.55
C VAL A 140 -3.33 1.26 10.16
N THR A 141 -2.51 0.83 11.12
CA THR A 141 -1.52 -0.23 10.93
C THR A 141 -2.09 -1.56 11.44
N ASP A 142 -1.95 -2.60 10.62
CA ASP A 142 -2.26 -3.99 10.92
C ASP A 142 -1.07 -4.85 10.48
N GLY A 143 -0.19 -5.17 11.44
CA GLY A 143 1.06 -5.86 11.18
C GLY A 143 1.94 -5.15 10.15
N ASP A 144 2.31 -5.87 9.10
CA ASP A 144 3.19 -5.38 8.03
C ASP A 144 2.49 -4.43 7.03
N ILE A 145 1.19 -4.18 7.22
CA ILE A 145 0.37 -3.36 6.33
C ILE A 145 -0.13 -2.12 7.06
N THR A 146 -0.03 -0.96 6.40
CA THR A 146 -0.68 0.27 6.85
C THR A 146 -1.66 0.77 5.81
N THR A 147 -2.93 0.90 6.21
CA THR A 147 -4.00 1.51 5.41
C THR A 147 -4.06 3.00 5.70
N VAL A 148 -3.80 3.83 4.69
CA VAL A 148 -3.81 5.28 4.76
C VAL A 148 -5.07 5.84 4.11
N CYS A 149 -5.89 6.53 4.89
CA CYS A 149 -7.07 7.26 4.42
C CYS A 149 -6.70 8.72 4.19
N VAL A 150 -6.94 9.22 2.97
CA VAL A 150 -6.74 10.61 2.54
C VAL A 150 -8.12 11.22 2.29
N GLY A 151 -8.46 12.30 2.95
CA GLY A 151 -9.77 12.96 2.82
C GLY A 151 -9.66 14.47 2.78
N SER A 152 -10.72 15.13 2.31
CA SER A 152 -10.83 16.60 2.38
C SER A 152 -11.23 17.06 3.78
N ALA A 153 -10.56 18.10 4.30
CA ALA A 153 -10.96 18.83 5.51
C ALA A 153 -12.05 19.89 5.22
N GLY A 154 -12.70 19.84 4.05
CA GLY A 154 -13.65 20.86 3.58
C GLY A 154 -13.02 22.10 2.96
N LYS A 155 -11.68 22.25 3.07
CA LYS A 155 -10.90 23.35 2.45
C LYS A 155 -9.98 22.89 1.31
N ALA A 156 -10.00 21.60 0.97
CA ALA A 156 -9.16 21.08 -0.11
C ALA A 156 -9.57 21.68 -1.47
N ARG A 157 -8.58 22.01 -2.30
CA ARG A 157 -8.82 22.35 -3.70
C ARG A 157 -9.28 21.10 -4.47
N ALA A 158 -10.00 21.31 -5.57
CA ALA A 158 -10.41 20.22 -6.46
C ALA A 158 -9.18 19.39 -6.90
N GLY A 159 -9.27 18.06 -6.79
CA GLY A 159 -8.19 17.14 -7.14
C GLY A 159 -7.02 17.09 -6.14
N GLN A 160 -7.03 17.89 -5.07
CA GLN A 160 -5.91 17.89 -4.11
C GLN A 160 -5.81 16.56 -3.36
N VAL A 161 -6.94 15.97 -2.94
CA VAL A 161 -6.98 14.63 -2.33
C VAL A 161 -6.39 13.58 -3.28
N SER A 162 -6.77 13.62 -4.56
CA SER A 162 -6.24 12.73 -5.60
C SER A 162 -4.73 12.91 -5.81
N ASN A 163 -4.23 14.15 -5.80
CA ASN A 163 -2.81 14.42 -5.97
C ASN A 163 -1.99 13.92 -4.77
N VAL A 164 -2.47 14.14 -3.54
CA VAL A 164 -1.81 13.62 -2.33
C VAL A 164 -1.76 12.10 -2.34
N LYS A 165 -2.87 11.44 -2.70
CA LYS A 165 -2.89 9.99 -2.87
C LYS A 165 -1.81 9.53 -3.84
N ARG A 166 -1.74 10.15 -5.02
CA ARG A 166 -0.76 9.81 -6.05
C ARG A 166 0.67 10.02 -5.55
N ASP A 167 0.95 11.14 -4.91
CA ASP A 167 2.27 11.43 -4.33
C ASP A 167 2.69 10.33 -3.34
N ILE A 168 1.77 9.88 -2.48
CA ILE A 168 2.03 8.80 -1.52
C ILE A 168 2.38 7.50 -2.26
N GLU A 169 1.61 7.15 -3.29
CA GLU A 169 1.80 5.91 -4.06
C GLU A 169 3.11 5.93 -4.87
N ASP A 170 3.44 7.05 -5.50
CA ASP A 170 4.67 7.22 -6.28
C ASP A 170 5.91 7.14 -5.39
N TRP A 171 5.87 7.75 -4.20
CA TRP A 171 6.95 7.64 -3.22
C TRP A 171 7.06 6.24 -2.64
N SER A 172 5.93 5.58 -2.35
CA SER A 172 5.94 4.20 -1.89
C SER A 172 6.63 3.27 -2.89
N MET A 173 6.32 3.42 -4.18
CA MET A 173 6.96 2.63 -5.24
C MET A 173 8.48 2.85 -5.30
N LYS A 174 8.93 4.11 -5.26
CA LYS A 174 10.36 4.46 -5.26
C LYS A 174 11.09 3.90 -4.05
N LEU A 175 10.49 4.04 -2.87
CA LEU A 175 11.12 3.62 -1.62
C LEU A 175 11.16 2.10 -1.48
N HIS A 176 10.16 1.39 -1.99
CA HIS A 176 10.13 -0.08 -1.97
C HIS A 176 11.36 -0.69 -2.68
N SER A 177 11.79 -0.13 -3.81
CA SER A 177 12.97 -0.63 -4.54
C SER A 177 14.29 -0.15 -3.93
N PHE A 178 14.29 1.06 -3.37
CA PHE A 178 15.48 1.74 -2.86
C PHE A 178 15.91 1.28 -1.46
N LEU A 179 14.96 1.15 -0.55
CA LEU A 179 15.25 0.92 0.87
C LEU A 179 15.58 -0.55 1.15
N ARG A 180 16.28 -0.77 2.25
CA ARG A 180 16.57 -2.08 2.83
C ARG A 180 16.20 -2.05 4.31
N LYS A 181 16.06 -3.23 4.89
CA LYS A 181 15.77 -3.42 6.31
C LYS A 181 16.74 -4.42 6.92
N GLU A 182 17.37 -4.02 8.03
CA GLU A 182 18.20 -4.87 8.88
C GLU A 182 17.65 -4.92 10.31
N ARG A 183 17.94 -6.01 11.00
CA ARG A 183 17.45 -6.29 12.35
C ARG A 183 18.62 -6.60 13.28
N ILE A 184 18.75 -5.81 14.33
CA ILE A 184 19.72 -6.02 15.41
C ILE A 184 18.98 -6.72 16.56
N SER A 185 19.25 -8.02 16.75
CA SER A 185 18.52 -8.88 17.69
C SER A 185 19.02 -8.74 19.13
N PHE A 186 18.11 -8.77 20.12
CA PHE A 186 18.45 -8.79 21.55
C PHE A 186 18.40 -10.17 22.22
N LYS A 187 18.23 -11.26 21.44
CA LYS A 187 17.91 -12.60 21.97
C LYS A 187 18.89 -13.13 23.03
N GLU A 188 20.13 -12.64 23.05
CA GLU A 188 21.18 -13.08 23.98
C GLU A 188 21.71 -11.95 24.86
N HIS A 189 21.11 -10.75 24.79
CA HIS A 189 21.62 -9.55 25.43
C HIS A 189 20.89 -9.23 26.74
N SER A 190 21.70 -8.97 27.78
CA SER A 190 21.30 -8.40 29.06
C SER A 190 20.61 -7.04 28.88
N ARG A 191 19.88 -6.58 29.90
CA ARG A 191 19.26 -5.24 29.87
C ARG A 191 20.29 -4.15 29.59
N ASP A 192 21.48 -4.24 30.15
CA ASP A 192 22.52 -3.24 29.97
C ASP A 192 23.06 -3.21 28.54
N GLU A 193 23.24 -4.37 27.91
CA GLU A 193 23.64 -4.47 26.51
C GLU A 193 22.55 -3.91 25.58
N ARG A 194 21.27 -4.17 25.85
CA ARG A 194 20.16 -3.56 25.09
C ARG A 194 20.20 -2.03 25.16
N HIS A 195 20.49 -1.47 26.33
CA HIS A 195 20.66 -0.01 26.48
C HIS A 195 21.92 0.52 25.79
N ARG A 196 22.99 -0.29 25.69
CA ARG A 196 24.18 0.07 24.90
C ARG A 196 23.86 0.17 23.42
N TYR A 197 23.14 -0.80 22.85
CA TYR A 197 22.71 -0.74 21.45
C TYR A 197 21.85 0.48 21.15
N LYS A 198 20.84 0.77 21.98
CA LYS A 198 19.99 1.96 21.82
C LYS A 198 20.82 3.25 21.83
N ARG A 199 21.72 3.41 22.80
CA ARG A 199 22.62 4.57 22.89
C ARG A 199 23.59 4.67 21.71
N ALA A 200 24.10 3.54 21.22
CA ALA A 200 24.95 3.52 20.03
C ALA A 200 24.19 4.05 18.81
N CYS A 201 22.96 3.57 18.59
CA CYS A 201 22.11 4.08 17.52
C CYS A 201 21.81 5.58 17.66
N GLU A 202 21.49 6.07 18.85
CA GLU A 202 21.24 7.50 19.11
C GLU A 202 22.47 8.36 18.79
N ARG A 203 23.68 7.90 19.15
CA ARG A 203 24.94 8.58 18.85
C ARG A 203 25.25 8.61 17.35
N LEU A 204 24.91 7.54 16.62
CA LEU A 204 25.18 7.43 15.20
C LEU A 204 24.15 8.16 14.34
N LYS A 205 22.92 8.36 14.85
CA LYS A 205 21.81 8.94 14.10
C LYS A 205 22.14 10.29 13.40
N PRO A 206 22.90 11.24 14.00
CA PRO A 206 23.28 12.47 13.32
C PRO A 206 24.18 12.28 12.09
N HIS A 207 25.00 11.22 12.07
CA HIS A 207 25.90 10.88 10.96
C HIS A 207 25.18 10.14 9.84
N TYR A 208 24.01 9.57 10.14
CA TYR A 208 23.18 8.80 9.21
C TYR A 208 21.75 9.36 9.18
N PRO A 209 21.56 10.57 8.61
CA PRO A 209 20.30 11.31 8.68
C PRO A 209 19.15 10.56 7.99
N GLU A 210 19.41 9.79 6.93
CA GLU A 210 18.40 9.06 6.15
C GLU A 210 18.09 7.64 6.68
N VAL A 211 18.70 7.23 7.80
CA VAL A 211 18.47 5.91 8.41
C VAL A 211 17.36 5.98 9.46
N LEU A 212 16.23 5.33 9.23
CA LEU A 212 15.18 5.16 10.24
C LEU A 212 15.61 4.06 11.23
N VAL A 213 15.52 4.37 12.52
CA VAL A 213 15.81 3.42 13.61
C VAL A 213 14.52 3.25 14.41
N MET A 214 14.02 2.01 14.47
CA MET A 214 12.80 1.67 15.20
C MET A 214 13.13 0.68 16.32
N PRO A 215 13.16 1.13 17.59
CA PRO A 215 13.44 0.26 18.72
C PRO A 215 12.21 -0.56 19.12
N TYR A 216 12.41 -1.85 19.35
CA TYR A 216 11.43 -2.77 19.93
C TYR A 216 12.00 -3.41 21.21
N ASP A 217 11.17 -4.15 21.94
CA ASP A 217 11.59 -4.82 23.18
C ASP A 217 12.59 -5.97 22.93
N THR A 218 12.52 -6.58 21.75
CA THR A 218 13.30 -7.76 21.38
C THR A 218 14.38 -7.50 20.34
N HIS A 219 14.39 -6.33 19.71
CA HIS A 219 15.32 -5.98 18.64
C HIS A 219 15.27 -4.48 18.30
N ILE A 220 16.16 -4.03 17.42
CA ILE A 220 16.08 -2.75 16.72
C ILE A 220 15.94 -3.05 15.23
N GLU A 221 15.02 -2.38 14.56
CA GLU A 221 14.93 -2.37 13.11
C GLU A 221 15.60 -1.12 12.56
N VAL A 222 16.41 -1.29 11.52
CA VAL A 222 17.16 -0.24 10.84
C VAL A 222 16.76 -0.25 9.37
N ILE A 223 16.24 0.87 8.89
CA ILE A 223 15.73 1.02 7.51
C ILE A 223 16.41 2.21 6.85
N GLY A 224 16.82 2.08 5.60
CA GLY A 224 17.60 3.08 4.87
C GLY A 224 18.08 2.56 3.53
N ASN A 225 18.92 3.31 2.84
CA ASN A 225 19.57 2.78 1.64
C ASN A 225 20.63 1.72 2.01
N SER A 226 20.98 0.86 1.07
CA SER A 226 21.87 -0.27 1.34
C SER A 226 23.27 0.12 1.82
N SER A 227 23.79 1.28 1.41
CA SER A 227 25.14 1.74 1.81
C SER A 227 25.13 2.23 3.25
N ASP A 228 24.14 3.04 3.58
CA ASP A 228 24.03 3.68 4.89
C ASP A 228 23.66 2.68 5.97
N ILE A 229 22.74 1.75 5.70
CA ILE A 229 22.45 0.68 6.66
C ILE A 229 23.71 -0.13 6.94
N TYR A 230 24.42 -0.59 5.90
CA TYR A 230 25.61 -1.42 6.08
C TYR A 230 26.67 -0.75 6.94
N LYS A 231 26.92 0.56 6.73
CA LYS A 231 27.87 1.31 7.56
C LYS A 231 27.33 1.53 8.97
N PHE A 232 26.07 1.93 9.09
CA PHE A 232 25.41 2.17 10.38
C PHE A 232 25.45 0.91 11.25
N THR A 233 25.02 -0.24 10.72
CA THR A 233 24.95 -1.49 11.49
C THR A 233 26.31 -2.09 11.81
N LYS A 234 27.36 -1.74 11.04
CA LYS A 234 28.75 -2.09 11.36
C LYS A 234 29.33 -1.24 12.50
N GLU A 235 28.83 -0.02 12.69
CA GLU A 235 29.29 0.90 13.75
C GLU A 235 28.52 0.77 15.07
N VAL A 236 27.33 0.15 15.03
CA VAL A 236 26.50 -0.18 16.21
C VAL A 236 27.05 -1.39 16.95
#